data_AF-A0AAJ0RMV2-F1
#
_entry.id   AF-A0AAJ0RMV2-F1
#
_cell.length_a   1.000
_cell.length_b   1.000
_cell.length_c   1.000
_cell.angle_alpha   90.00
_cell.angle_beta   90.00
_cell.angle_gamma   90.00
#
_symmetry.space_group_name_H-M   'P 1'
#
loop_
_entity.id
_entity.type
_entity.pdbx_description
1 polymer ?
#
loop_
_entity_poly.entity_id
_entity_poly.type
_entity_poly.pdbx_seq_one_letter_code
_entity_poly.pdbx_strand_id
1 'polypeptide(L)' 'MRIINLKIENFRGVKSADLTFDGHTLLVGGNNVGKSTICEALDLVLSPDRLSRFPPVQEFDFYNASYLDADGTSRHS' A
#
# COMPACT_ATOMS: atom_id res chain seq x y z
N MET A 1 -20.21 -2.54 -0.26
CA MET A 1 -19.10 -2.21 -1.18
C MET A 1 -18.44 -3.50 -1.64
N ARG A 2 -18.04 -3.62 -2.91
CA ARG A 2 -17.30 -4.78 -3.44
C ARG A 2 -16.05 -4.26 -4.15
N ILE A 3 -14.89 -4.77 -3.77
CA ILE A 3 -13.62 -4.46 -4.43
C ILE A 3 -13.51 -5.38 -5.65
N ILE A 4 -13.17 -4.83 -6.81
CA ILE A 4 -13.01 -5.60 -8.06
C ILE A 4 -11.53 -5.69 -8.46
N ASN A 5 -10.77 -4.63 -8.24
CA ASN A 5 -9.36 -4.56 -8.55
C ASN A 5 -8.63 -3.69 -7.54
N LEU A 6 -7.38 -4.04 -7.23
CA LEU A 6 -6.44 -3.22 -6.48
C LEU A 6 -5.12 -3.17 -7.23
N LYS A 7 -4.73 -1.97 -7.64
CA LYS A 7 -3.41 -1.69 -8.19
C LYS A 7 -2.55 -1.00 -7.13
N ILE A 8 -1.36 -1.52 -6.89
CA ILE A 8 -0.38 -1.00 -5.92
C ILE A 8 0.90 -0.65 -6.67
N GLU A 9 1.45 0.53 -6.43
CA GLU A 9 2.75 0.96 -6.94
C GLU A 9 3.56 1.64 -5.83
N ASN A 10 4.82 1.23 -5.66
CA ASN A 10 5.79 1.78 -4.72
C ASN A 10 5.30 1.93 -3.27
N PHE A 11 4.58 0.94 -2.72
CA PHE A 11 4.00 0.99 -1.39
C PHE A 11 4.57 -0.09 -0.46
N ARG A 12 5.26 0.32 0.61
CA ARG A 12 5.86 -0.53 1.65
C ARG A 12 6.67 -1.71 1.07
N GLY A 13 6.25 -2.95 1.32
CA GLY A 13 6.93 -4.15 0.80
C GLY A 13 6.60 -4.48 -0.66
N VAL A 14 5.68 -3.76 -1.30
CA VAL A 14 5.16 -4.05 -2.64
C VAL A 14 5.60 -2.96 -3.61
N LYS A 15 6.51 -3.30 -4.53
CA LYS A 15 6.92 -2.39 -5.60
C LYS A 15 5.82 -2.22 -6.65
N SER A 16 5.17 -3.32 -7.05
CA SER A 16 4.05 -3.31 -7.98
C SER A 16 3.17 -4.53 -7.75
N ALA A 17 1.84 -4.35 -7.80
CA ALA A 17 0.87 -5.44 -7.82
C ALA A 17 -0.41 -5.00 -8.56
N ASP A 18 -1.05 -5.95 -9.24
CA ASP A 18 -2.38 -5.79 -9.85
C ASP A 18 -3.20 -7.02 -9.44
N LEU A 19 -4.21 -6.80 -8.60
CA LEU A 19 -4.94 -7.86 -7.88
C LEU A 19 -6.42 -7.76 -8.20
N THR A 20 -6.92 -8.71 -9.00
CA THR A 20 -8.35 -8.87 -9.24
C THR A 20 -8.99 -9.68 -8.12
N PHE A 21 -10.11 -9.20 -7.60
CA PHE A 21 -10.88 -9.86 -6.55
C PHE A 21 -12.18 -10.41 -7.14
N ASP A 22 -12.50 -11.66 -6.80
CA ASP A 22 -13.81 -12.24 -7.08
C ASP A 22 -14.46 -12.76 -5.81
N GLY A 23 -15.72 -12.37 -5.60
CA GLY A 23 -16.52 -12.73 -4.43
C GLY A 23 -15.76 -12.67 -3.09
N HIS A 24 -15.49 -13.84 -2.53
CA HIS A 24 -14.68 -14.02 -1.32
C HIS A 24 -13.22 -14.36 -1.71
N THR A 25 -12.32 -13.39 -1.53
CA THR A 25 -10.89 -13.59 -1.82
C THR A 25 -10.11 -13.89 -0.54
N LEU A 26 -9.32 -14.97 -0.56
CA LEU A 26 -8.42 -15.36 0.53
C LEU A 26 -6.96 -15.09 0.12
N LEU A 27 -6.24 -14.31 0.92
CA LEU A 27 -4.80 -14.05 0.70
C LEU A 27 -3.96 -15.13 1.40
N VAL A 28 -3.29 -15.99 0.62
CA VAL A 28 -2.45 -17.10 1.14
C VAL A 28 -0.99 -16.91 0.73
N GLY A 29 -0.06 -17.18 1.65
CA GLY A 29 1.38 -17.09 1.39
C GLY A 29 2.19 -17.07 2.68
N GLY A 30 3.53 -17.15 2.57
CA GLY A 30 4.45 -17.12 3.72
C GLY A 30 4.42 -15.81 4.52
N ASN A 31 5.06 -15.79 5.69
CA ASN A 31 5.16 -14.56 6.48
C ASN A 31 5.97 -13.50 5.72
N ASN A 32 5.61 -12.22 5.90
CA ASN A 32 6.31 -11.07 5.34
C ASN A 32 6.33 -10.97 3.79
N VAL A 33 5.55 -11.78 3.07
CA VAL A 33 5.48 -11.72 1.59
C VAL A 33 4.59 -10.60 1.02
N GLY A 34 4.12 -9.66 1.85
CA GLY A 34 3.29 -8.53 1.41
C GLY A 34 1.79 -8.66 1.64
N LYS A 35 1.29 -9.75 2.28
CA LYS A 35 -0.14 -9.89 2.59
C LYS A 35 -0.69 -8.73 3.42
N SER A 36 0.00 -8.36 4.49
CA SER A 36 -0.39 -7.21 5.32
C SER A 36 -0.28 -5.90 4.55
N THR A 37 0.68 -5.77 3.62
CA THR A 37 0.80 -4.59 2.74
C THR A 37 -0.42 -4.43 1.84
N ILE A 38 -0.98 -5.52 1.31
CA ILE A 38 -2.23 -5.49 0.54
C ILE A 38 -3.39 -4.99 1.40
N CYS A 39 -3.53 -5.50 2.63
CA CYS A 39 -4.57 -5.04 3.56
C CYS A 39 -4.42 -3.54 3.90
N GLU A 40 -3.19 -3.07 4.10
CA GLU A 40 -2.88 -1.67 4.39
C GLU A 40 -3.15 -0.74 3.22
N ALA A 41 -2.92 -1.19 1.98
CA ALA A 41 -3.27 -0.44 0.78
C ALA A 41 -4.80 -0.32 0.63
N LEU A 42 -5.55 -1.37 0.97
CA LEU A 42 -7.02 -1.30 1.02
C LEU A 42 -7.50 -0.33 2.11
N ASP A 43 -6.92 -0.41 3.30
CA ASP A 43 -7.25 0.49 4.40
C ASP A 43 -6.94 1.96 4.04
N LEU A 44 -5.80 2.23 3.40
CA LEU A 44 -5.42 3.57 2.95
C LEU A 44 -6.48 4.23 2.04
N VAL A 45 -7.09 3.47 1.11
CA VAL A 45 -8.01 4.03 0.10
C VAL A 45 -9.49 3.90 0.46
N LEU A 46 -9.83 3.06 1.46
CA LEU A 46 -11.21 2.78 1.85
C LEU A 46 -11.56 3.28 3.26
N SER A 47 -10.57 3.50 4.13
CA SER A 47 -10.78 3.93 5.50
C SER A 47 -10.98 5.44 5.60
N PRO A 48 -12.14 5.92 6.11
CA PRO A 48 -12.38 7.34 6.31
C PRO A 48 -11.34 7.98 7.24
N ASP A 49 -10.84 7.23 8.22
CA ASP A 49 -9.85 7.70 9.18
C ASP A 49 -8.49 7.95 8.55
N ARG A 50 -8.09 7.18 7.53
CA ARG A 50 -6.83 7.43 6.81
C ARG A 50 -6.96 8.52 5.78
N LEU A 51 -8.09 8.57 5.07
CA LEU A 51 -8.36 9.62 4.09
C LEU A 51 -8.50 11.01 4.71
N SER A 52 -8.90 11.10 6.00
CA SER A 52 -8.98 12.36 6.73
C SER A 52 -7.64 12.87 7.28
N ARG A 53 -6.58 12.05 7.27
CA ARG A 53 -5.23 12.47 7.66
C ARG A 53 -4.53 13.20 6.51
N PHE A 54 -3.76 14.23 6.85
CA PHE A 54 -2.94 14.95 5.87
C PHE A 54 -1.47 15.04 6.33
N PRO A 55 -0.51 14.50 5.54
CA PRO A 55 -0.71 13.68 4.35
C PRO A 55 -1.29 12.29 4.69
N PRO A 56 -2.03 11.64 3.76
CA PRO A 56 -2.61 10.31 4.00
C PRO A 56 -1.57 9.18 4.01
N VAL A 57 -0.38 9.44 3.46
CA VAL A 57 0.79 8.53 3.42
C VAL A 57 1.98 9.16 4.13
N GLN A 58 2.84 8.33 4.72
CA GLN A 58 4.05 8.75 5.44
C GLN A 58 5.32 8.19 4.76
N GLU A 59 6.49 8.64 5.18
CA GLU A 59 7.79 8.25 4.60
C GLU A 59 8.03 6.73 4.56
N PHE A 60 7.60 6.02 5.60
CA PHE A 60 7.72 4.56 5.67
C PHE A 60 6.68 3.81 4.81
N ASP A 61 5.65 4.51 4.31
CA ASP A 61 4.67 3.91 3.41
C ASP A 61 5.24 3.75 2.00
N PHE A 62 6.36 4.40 1.67
CA PHE A 62 7.04 4.23 0.39
C PHE A 62 7.80 2.91 0.31
N TYR A 63 7.99 2.39 -0.91
CA TYR A 63 8.68 1.13 -1.12
C TYR A 63 10.09 1.13 -0.54
N ASN A 64 10.41 0.17 0.35
CA ASN A 64 11.65 0.14 1.13
C ASN A 64 11.96 1.46 1.86
N ALA A 65 10.94 2.23 2.24
CA ALA A 65 11.08 3.58 2.77
C ALA A 65 11.94 4.50 1.88
N SER A 66 11.96 4.25 0.57
CA SER A 66 12.61 5.09 -0.43
C SER A 66 11.64 6.17 -0.86
N TYR A 67 11.80 7.38 -0.35
CA TYR A 67 10.99 8.55 -0.71
C TYR A 67 11.88 9.69 -1.21
N LEU A 68 11.27 10.68 -1.85
CA LEU A 68 11.95 11.87 -2.34
C LEU A 68 11.76 13.01 -1.33
N ASP A 69 12.84 13.70 -0.98
CA ASP A 69 12.75 14.98 -0.27
C ASP A 69 12.21 16.09 -1.21
N ALA A 70 11.95 17.27 -0.64
CA ALA A 70 11.57 18.47 -1.37
C ALA A 70 12.53 18.81 -2.53
N ASP A 71 13.79 18.38 -2.43
CA ASP A 71 14.88 18.65 -3.37
C ASP A 71 14.97 17.59 -4.49
N GLY A 72 14.11 16.56 -4.45
CA GLY A 72 14.11 15.45 -5.41
C GLY A 72 15.19 14.38 -5.17
N THR A 73 15.90 14.44 -4.03
CA THR A 73 16.90 13.43 -3.66
C THR A 73 16.21 12.25 -2.96
N SER A 74 16.59 11.01 -3.33
CA SER A 74 16.08 9.80 -2.67
C SER A 74 16.73 9.61 -1.30
N ARG A 75 15.89 9.48 -0.26
CA ARG A 75 16.31 9.07 1.08
C ARG A 75 15.73 7.71 1.44
N HIS A 76 16.47 7.00 2.28
CA HIS A 76 16.06 5.74 2.90
C HIS A 76 16.08 6.01 4.41
N SER A 77 14.95 5.82 5.10
CA SER A 77 14.88 5.96 6.57
C SER A 77 15.59 4.83 7.29
#